data_AF-A0A1X9MEZ7-F1
#
_entry.id   AF-A0A1X9MEZ7-F1
#
_cell.length_a   1.000
_cell.length_b   1.000
_cell.length_c   1.000
_cell.angle_alpha   90.00
_cell.angle_beta   90.00
_cell.angle_gamma   90.00
#
_symmetry.space_group_name_H-M   'P 1'
#
loop_
_entity.id
_entity.type
_entity.pdbx_description
1 polymer ?
#
loop_
_entity_poly.entity_id
_entity_poly.type
_entity_poly.pdbx_seq_one_letter_code
_entity_poly.pdbx_strand_id
1 'polypeptide(L)'
;MNSSNLDKERALRLFTYLKEFSMLETPLVRNVENYDDVLWFSEVPEEKECTTPLQDGDFHDVWIEIEKPIKPPVSSPSEKIVTWLESEDELNNENKEPKLVEQIPNPNYVEDDEDESPEPRYINLNDHPEITNEFQKYMENEWMPWKEEVFRFKKVQSIYTDLFSIYQKHKNLGEQFELIVGVGLLNWKSPNGQIVHCHLLNVPATFGFDADTGVITVVPTAQGINPDLEQDMLELEDRLDSSSLQPVIELIHLLQENFWDKTTQDTILRSYVQSLSAEGVYYEEEIENKHNFANEPIVLYSPALILRKRVEKGFQQACTKIIDNIESDPSSIPQGVTRIFKTMDDLQPNGIEGMDTGVEAEDNIIYFPKEANEEQEKIISRLSSRNGVIVQGPPGTGKSHTIANLTSHLLATGKRVLITSETDRALKVLKAKLPKELQGLCVSLLGADSQSFKDLEHVIHMISNERDDWDPDVTQKEIENILKSSMI
;
A
#
# COMPACT_ATOMS: atom_id res chain seq x y z
N MET A 1 -43.37 -22.70 -8.36
CA MET A 1 -42.05 -22.13 -8.71
C MET A 1 -41.05 -23.28 -8.78
N ASN A 2 -40.26 -23.39 -9.85
CA ASN A 2 -39.19 -24.40 -9.92
C ASN A 2 -38.20 -24.17 -8.78
N SER A 3 -37.79 -25.23 -8.06
CA SER A 3 -36.85 -25.16 -6.92
C SER A 3 -35.54 -24.43 -7.29
N SER A 4 -35.06 -24.61 -8.53
CA SER A 4 -33.89 -23.88 -9.05
C SER A 4 -34.06 -22.35 -9.10
N ASN A 5 -35.26 -21.84 -9.35
CA ASN A 5 -35.51 -20.40 -9.39
C ASN A 5 -35.61 -19.81 -7.97
N LEU A 6 -36.15 -20.59 -7.02
CA LEU A 6 -36.20 -20.20 -5.60
C LEU A 6 -34.79 -20.16 -4.99
N ASP A 7 -33.94 -21.14 -5.32
CA ASP A 7 -32.56 -21.19 -4.85
C ASP A 7 -31.74 -20.02 -5.41
N LYS A 8 -31.96 -19.64 -6.68
CA LYS A 8 -31.37 -18.44 -7.28
C LYS A 8 -31.75 -17.18 -6.51
N GLU A 9 -33.05 -16.97 -6.27
CA GLU A 9 -33.54 -15.78 -5.58
C GLU A 9 -33.00 -15.71 -4.13
N ARG A 10 -32.99 -16.83 -3.41
CA ARG A 10 -32.41 -16.92 -2.06
C ARG A 10 -30.90 -16.62 -2.06
N ALA A 11 -30.16 -17.14 -3.04
CA ALA A 11 -28.72 -16.89 -3.17
C ALA A 11 -28.42 -15.42 -3.45
N LEU A 12 -29.13 -14.81 -4.39
CA LEU A 12 -28.98 -13.38 -4.71
C LEU A 12 -29.25 -12.54 -3.47
N ARG A 13 -30.38 -12.75 -2.77
CA ARG A 13 -30.70 -12.01 -1.54
C ARG A 13 -29.65 -12.19 -0.45
N LEU A 14 -29.12 -13.39 -0.27
CA LEU A 14 -28.07 -13.66 0.73
C LEU A 14 -26.80 -12.87 0.42
N PHE A 15 -26.30 -12.93 -0.82
CA PHE A 15 -25.05 -12.25 -1.18
C PHE A 15 -25.22 -10.73 -1.28
N THR A 16 -26.39 -10.24 -1.70
CA THR A 16 -26.73 -8.81 -1.61
C THR A 16 -26.73 -8.38 -0.14
N TYR A 17 -27.40 -9.11 0.75
CA TYR A 17 -27.40 -8.79 2.18
C TYR A 17 -25.97 -8.78 2.77
N LEU A 18 -25.15 -9.79 2.48
CA LEU A 18 -23.77 -9.86 2.98
C LEU A 18 -22.91 -8.70 2.47
N LYS A 19 -23.08 -8.30 1.20
CA LYS A 19 -22.41 -7.14 0.62
C LYS A 19 -22.80 -5.86 1.37
N GLU A 20 -24.09 -5.56 1.46
CA GLU A 20 -24.60 -4.34 2.11
C GLU A 20 -24.26 -4.32 3.61
N PHE A 21 -24.35 -5.48 4.30
CA PHE A 21 -23.99 -5.60 5.71
C PHE A 21 -22.51 -5.30 5.96
N SER A 22 -21.62 -5.82 5.11
CA SER A 22 -20.19 -5.50 5.19
C SER A 22 -19.90 -4.01 4.95
N MET A 23 -20.64 -3.35 4.07
CA MET A 23 -20.52 -1.90 3.85
C MET A 23 -20.93 -1.10 5.09
N LEU A 24 -21.93 -1.56 5.85
CA LEU A 24 -22.39 -0.91 7.07
C LEU A 24 -21.42 -1.06 8.26
N GLU A 25 -20.72 -2.20 8.37
CA GLU A 25 -19.72 -2.41 9.44
C GLU A 25 -18.41 -1.65 9.21
N THR A 26 -18.15 -1.24 7.96
CA THR A 26 -16.91 -0.54 7.60
C THR A 26 -16.99 0.93 8.05
N PRO A 27 -16.07 1.41 8.92
CA PRO A 27 -16.09 2.80 9.37
C PRO A 27 -15.83 3.75 8.19
N LEU A 28 -16.79 4.64 7.97
CA LEU A 28 -16.78 5.62 6.89
C LEU A 28 -15.82 6.77 7.22
N VAL A 29 -14.65 6.78 6.58
CA VAL A 29 -13.73 7.93 6.65
C VAL A 29 -14.18 8.99 5.65
N ARG A 30 -14.61 10.14 6.17
CA ARG A 30 -15.10 11.28 5.37
C ARG A 30 -14.14 12.45 5.32
N ASN A 31 -13.01 12.36 6.01
CA ASN A 31 -11.98 13.39 5.99
C ASN A 31 -10.61 12.73 5.87
N VAL A 32 -9.86 13.11 4.84
CA VAL A 32 -8.50 12.62 4.54
C VAL A 32 -7.55 12.84 5.72
N GLU A 33 -7.78 13.87 6.55
CA GLU A 33 -7.00 14.15 7.76
C GLU A 33 -7.17 13.08 8.85
N ASN A 34 -8.18 12.22 8.75
CA ASN A 34 -8.35 11.09 9.65
C ASN A 34 -7.59 9.83 9.21
N TYR A 35 -6.92 9.87 8.05
CA TYR A 35 -5.96 8.83 7.67
C TYR A 35 -4.67 8.95 8.48
N ASP A 36 -3.90 7.87 8.52
CA ASP A 36 -2.76 7.75 9.43
C ASP A 36 -1.59 8.66 9.03
N ASP A 37 -1.28 8.75 7.74
CA ASP A 37 -0.34 9.72 7.21
C ASP A 37 -0.79 10.22 5.83
N VAL A 38 -0.61 11.51 5.59
CA VAL A 38 -0.92 12.18 4.33
C VAL A 38 0.24 13.11 4.00
N LEU A 39 0.80 12.97 2.79
CA LEU A 39 1.78 13.90 2.23
C LEU A 39 1.17 14.55 1.00
N TRP A 40 0.98 15.86 1.02
CA TRP A 40 0.43 16.58 -0.12
C TRP A 40 1.52 16.83 -1.15
N PHE A 41 1.21 16.66 -2.44
CA PHE A 41 2.22 16.87 -3.49
C PHE A 41 2.63 18.35 -3.57
N SER A 42 1.74 19.27 -3.18
CA SER A 42 2.01 20.70 -3.07
C SER A 42 2.97 21.07 -1.92
N GLU A 43 3.22 20.17 -0.97
CA GLU A 43 4.22 20.37 0.09
C GLU A 43 5.63 19.99 -0.37
N VAL A 44 5.75 19.20 -1.45
CA VAL A 44 7.04 18.82 -2.01
C VAL A 44 7.65 20.03 -2.73
N PRO A 45 8.85 20.51 -2.32
CA PRO A 45 9.42 21.71 -2.89
C PRO A 45 9.94 21.46 -4.32
N GLU A 46 9.85 22.48 -5.17
CA GLU A 46 10.41 22.49 -6.52
C GLU A 46 11.93 22.67 -6.49
N GLU A 47 12.64 21.63 -6.05
CA GLU A 47 14.09 21.59 -5.96
C GLU A 47 14.63 20.41 -6.77
N LYS A 48 15.90 20.46 -7.18
CA LYS A 48 16.53 19.44 -8.03
C LYS A 48 16.47 18.02 -7.44
N GLU A 49 16.42 17.90 -6.11
CA GLU A 49 16.33 16.63 -5.40
C GLU A 49 14.91 16.04 -5.38
N CYS A 50 13.90 16.78 -5.85
CA CYS A 50 12.49 16.43 -5.73
C CYS A 50 11.81 16.40 -7.10
N THR A 51 11.26 15.24 -7.47
CA THR A 51 10.48 15.08 -8.69
C THR A 51 9.07 14.62 -8.36
N THR A 52 8.06 15.34 -8.87
CA THR A 52 6.62 15.00 -8.71
C THR A 52 5.84 15.33 -9.97
N PRO A 53 4.63 14.76 -10.16
CA PRO A 53 3.81 14.94 -11.36
C PRO A 53 3.12 16.30 -11.44
N LEU A 54 3.37 17.19 -10.46
CA LEU A 54 3.01 18.60 -10.55
C LEU A 54 3.99 19.40 -11.43
N GLN A 55 5.16 18.84 -11.71
CA GLN A 55 6.18 19.42 -12.59
C GLN A 55 6.01 18.91 -14.03
N ASP A 56 6.57 19.62 -15.00
CA ASP A 56 6.57 19.17 -16.40
C ASP A 56 7.44 17.92 -16.57
N GLY A 57 6.85 16.82 -17.05
CA GLY A 57 7.55 15.56 -17.25
C GLY A 57 6.63 14.42 -17.68
N ASP A 58 7.21 13.26 -17.99
CA ASP A 58 6.46 12.04 -18.29
C ASP A 58 6.54 11.08 -17.09
N PHE A 59 5.41 10.87 -16.43
CA PHE A 59 5.31 10.17 -15.14
C PHE A 59 4.57 8.84 -15.30
N HIS A 60 5.19 7.88 -15.98
CA HIS A 60 4.64 6.53 -16.10
C HIS A 60 5.00 5.64 -14.89
N ASP A 61 6.29 5.42 -14.67
CA ASP A 61 6.79 4.40 -13.74
C ASP A 61 7.17 4.95 -12.36
N VAL A 62 7.54 6.22 -12.27
CA VAL A 62 7.96 6.89 -11.03
C VAL A 62 7.10 8.13 -10.84
N TRP A 63 6.35 8.19 -9.74
CA TRP A 63 5.43 9.28 -9.44
C TRP A 63 6.04 10.29 -8.48
N ILE A 64 6.78 9.82 -7.48
CA ILE A 64 7.56 10.70 -6.58
C ILE A 64 8.98 10.15 -6.54
N GLU A 65 9.98 11.01 -6.66
CA GLU A 65 11.38 10.70 -6.39
C GLU A 65 11.98 11.80 -5.53
N ILE A 66 12.45 11.43 -4.33
CA ILE A 66 13.13 12.36 -3.43
C ILE A 66 14.53 11.81 -3.13
N GLU A 67 15.55 12.52 -3.61
CA GLU A 67 16.94 12.24 -3.26
C GLU A 67 17.24 12.65 -1.83
N LYS A 68 18.16 11.93 -1.18
CA LYS A 68 18.60 12.30 0.17
C LYS A 68 19.41 13.60 0.11
N PRO A 69 18.94 14.70 0.73
CA PRO A 69 19.63 15.97 0.61
C PRO A 69 20.95 15.95 1.39
N ILE A 70 21.95 16.64 0.86
CA ILE A 70 23.27 16.76 1.49
C ILE A 70 23.34 18.09 2.22
N LYS A 71 23.65 18.05 3.52
CA LYS A 71 23.81 19.27 4.31
C LYS A 71 24.99 20.08 3.74
N PRO A 72 24.80 21.36 3.36
CA PRO A 72 25.89 22.16 2.85
C PRO A 72 26.95 22.39 3.93
N PRO A 73 28.25 22.28 3.59
CA PRO A 73 29.32 22.54 4.52
C PRO A 73 29.36 24.03 4.88
N VAL A 74 29.67 24.34 6.13
CA VAL A 74 29.87 25.72 6.59
C VAL A 74 31.22 26.20 6.07
N SER A 75 31.25 27.34 5.40
CA SER A 75 32.47 28.04 5.05
C SER A 75 33.05 28.73 6.28
N SER A 76 34.37 28.68 6.47
CA SER A 76 35.05 29.42 7.53
C SER A 76 35.81 30.59 6.92
N PRO A 77 35.66 31.82 7.46
CA PRO A 77 36.42 32.96 6.98
C PRO A 77 37.91 32.84 7.37
N SER A 78 38.73 33.77 6.90
CA SER A 78 40.16 33.80 7.25
C SER A 78 40.37 33.94 8.77
N GLU A 79 41.49 33.42 9.30
CA GLU A 79 41.83 33.54 10.72
C GLU A 79 41.78 34.99 11.23
N LYS A 80 42.12 35.95 10.35
CA LYS A 80 42.01 37.38 10.66
C LYS A 80 40.57 37.75 10.99
N ILE A 81 39.60 37.41 10.14
CA ILE A 81 38.19 37.70 10.40
C ILE A 81 37.70 36.97 11.65
N VAL A 82 38.09 35.71 11.84
CA VAL A 82 37.68 34.89 13.00
C VAL A 82 38.00 35.59 14.32
N THR A 83 39.19 36.19 14.45
CA THR A 83 39.57 36.94 15.66
C THR A 83 38.69 38.17 15.96
N TRP A 84 37.99 38.70 14.95
CA TRP A 84 37.12 39.86 15.08
C TRP A 84 35.63 39.49 15.15
N LEU A 85 35.24 38.20 15.12
CA LEU A 85 33.84 37.79 15.23
C LEU A 85 33.31 37.91 16.67
N GLU A 86 32.05 38.31 16.81
CA GLU A 86 31.33 38.31 18.09
C GLU A 86 31.17 36.89 18.66
N SER A 87 30.90 35.91 17.78
CA SER A 87 30.91 34.49 18.13
C SER A 87 31.12 33.63 16.89
N GLU A 88 32.02 32.65 16.97
CA GLU A 88 32.22 31.65 15.91
C GLU A 88 30.98 30.76 15.68
N ASP A 89 30.15 30.57 16.72
CA ASP A 89 28.91 29.80 16.60
C ASP A 89 27.90 30.46 15.64
N GLU A 90 28.05 31.76 15.35
CA GLU A 90 27.16 32.46 14.39
C GLU A 90 27.43 32.04 12.95
N LEU A 91 28.65 31.60 12.64
CA LEU A 91 29.02 31.14 11.29
C LEU A 91 28.20 29.92 10.88
N ASN A 92 27.79 29.08 11.84
CA ASN A 92 27.01 27.87 11.59
C ASN A 92 25.50 28.06 11.80
N ASN A 93 25.04 29.29 12.03
CA ASN A 93 23.65 29.60 12.34
C ASN A 93 22.99 30.43 11.24
N GLU A 94 22.18 29.79 10.40
CA GLU A 94 21.47 30.45 9.30
C GLU A 94 20.45 31.52 9.74
N ASN A 95 20.03 31.53 11.01
CA ASN A 95 19.06 32.48 11.54
C ASN A 95 19.70 33.71 12.20
N LYS A 96 21.02 33.70 12.41
CA LYS A 96 21.74 34.80 13.06
C LYS A 96 22.92 35.23 12.20
N GLU A 97 22.83 36.44 11.67
CA GLU A 97 23.90 37.02 10.87
C GLU A 97 25.16 37.25 11.72
N PRO A 98 26.33 36.73 11.30
CA PRO A 98 27.61 36.97 11.96
C PRO A 98 27.91 38.46 12.06
N LYS A 99 28.49 38.89 13.18
CA LYS A 99 28.90 40.28 13.39
C LYS A 99 30.34 40.38 13.84
N LEU A 100 30.97 41.49 13.48
CA LEU A 100 32.29 41.85 13.99
C LEU A 100 32.14 42.62 15.31
N VAL A 101 33.06 42.38 16.25
CA VAL A 101 33.22 43.19 17.45
C VAL A 101 33.90 44.52 17.11
N GLU A 102 33.55 45.59 17.83
CA GLU A 102 34.14 46.91 17.61
C GLU A 102 35.61 46.97 18.06
N GLN A 103 36.02 46.12 19.01
CA GLN A 103 37.35 46.11 19.62
C GLN A 103 37.78 44.69 20.01
N ILE A 104 39.07 44.38 19.81
CA ILE A 104 39.71 43.13 20.29
C ILE A 104 40.89 43.44 21.22
N PRO A 105 41.28 42.53 22.12
CA PRO A 105 42.49 42.68 22.92
C PRO A 105 43.72 42.80 22.03
N ASN A 106 44.62 43.75 22.31
CA ASN A 106 45.87 43.87 21.55
C ASN A 106 46.85 42.78 22.01
N PRO A 107 47.23 41.82 21.14
CA PRO A 107 48.18 40.76 21.51
C PRO A 107 49.58 41.28 21.83
N ASN A 108 49.93 42.51 21.41
CA ASN A 108 51.21 43.15 21.72
C ASN A 108 51.19 43.96 23.02
N TYR A 109 50.03 44.11 23.68
CA TYR A 109 49.95 44.81 24.96
C TYR A 109 50.57 43.97 26.07
N VAL A 110 51.60 44.51 26.70
CA VAL A 110 52.19 43.97 27.93
C VAL A 110 51.71 44.82 29.09
N GLU A 111 51.11 44.18 30.10
CA GLU A 111 50.72 44.81 31.36
C GLU A 111 51.98 44.97 32.22
N ASP A 112 52.44 46.20 32.43
CA ASP A 112 53.61 46.53 33.24
C ASP A 112 53.19 47.31 34.49
N ASP A 113 53.89 47.16 35.61
CA ASP A 113 53.48 47.64 36.95
C ASP A 113 53.35 49.19 37.04
N GLU A 114 53.85 49.92 36.04
CA GLU A 114 53.80 51.38 35.93
C GLU A 114 52.78 51.92 34.90
N ASP A 115 51.98 51.06 34.25
CA ASP A 115 50.94 51.44 33.27
C ASP A 115 51.47 52.21 32.02
N GLU A 116 52.79 52.15 31.74
CA GLU A 116 53.46 52.82 30.61
C GLU A 116 53.69 51.90 29.39
N SER A 117 52.70 51.09 29.02
CA SER A 117 52.80 50.33 27.76
C SER A 117 52.67 51.27 26.56
N PRO A 118 53.60 51.27 25.59
CA PRO A 118 53.51 52.13 24.40
C PRO A 118 52.39 51.72 23.43
N GLU A 119 51.87 50.51 23.59
CA GLU A 119 50.81 49.91 22.77
C GLU A 119 49.44 50.05 23.45
N PRO A 120 48.35 50.35 22.72
CA PRO A 120 47.03 50.42 23.30
C PRO A 120 46.54 49.02 23.74
N ARG A 121 45.81 48.95 24.87
CA ARG A 121 45.24 47.69 25.40
C ARG A 121 44.28 46.98 24.44
N TYR A 122 43.57 47.75 23.60
CA TYR A 122 42.61 47.26 22.62
C TYR A 122 42.92 47.81 21.23
N ILE A 123 42.61 47.01 20.22
CA ILE A 123 42.67 47.40 18.80
C ILE A 123 41.24 47.69 18.36
N ASN A 124 40.99 48.82 17.68
CA ASN A 124 39.66 49.19 17.18
C ASN A 124 39.46 48.73 15.74
N LEU A 125 38.27 48.22 15.42
CA LEU A 125 37.92 47.78 14.05
C LEU A 125 38.01 48.92 13.04
N ASN A 126 37.70 50.15 13.46
CA ASN A 126 37.75 51.35 12.61
C ASN A 126 39.16 51.65 12.05
N ASP A 127 40.20 51.17 12.72
CA ASP A 127 41.60 51.33 12.27
C ASP A 127 42.00 50.27 11.23
N HIS A 128 41.12 49.28 10.96
CA HIS A 128 41.34 48.11 10.12
C HIS A 128 40.27 47.94 9.02
N PRO A 129 40.15 48.89 8.07
CA PRO A 129 39.16 48.80 6.99
C PRO A 129 39.34 47.57 6.09
N GLU A 130 40.53 46.99 6.04
CA GLU A 130 40.81 45.73 5.35
C GLU A 130 39.98 44.56 5.92
N ILE A 131 39.79 44.49 7.25
CA ILE A 131 39.03 43.42 7.90
C ILE A 131 37.55 43.54 7.55
N THR A 132 37.00 44.75 7.63
CA THR A 132 35.60 45.01 7.27
C THR A 132 35.32 44.69 5.80
N ASN A 133 36.24 45.05 4.89
CA ASN A 133 36.11 44.74 3.48
C ASN A 133 36.23 43.23 3.19
N GLU A 134 37.14 42.53 3.87
CA GLU A 134 37.30 41.07 3.73
C GLU A 134 36.08 40.32 4.28
N PHE A 135 35.58 40.75 5.44
CA PHE A 135 34.36 40.21 6.04
C PHE A 135 33.14 40.41 5.14
N GLN A 136 32.97 41.60 4.56
CA GLN A 136 31.86 41.84 3.63
C GLN A 136 31.93 40.92 2.40
N LYS A 137 33.13 40.72 1.83
CA LYS A 137 33.31 39.77 0.72
C LYS A 137 32.99 38.34 1.13
N TYR A 138 33.39 37.92 2.32
CA TYR A 138 33.05 36.61 2.86
C TYR A 138 31.53 36.45 3.02
N MET A 139 30.86 37.46 3.58
CA MET A 139 29.41 37.48 3.75
C MET A 139 28.68 37.34 2.41
N GLU A 140 29.11 38.11 1.40
CA GLU A 140 28.48 38.12 0.07
C GLU A 140 28.75 36.84 -0.74
N ASN A 141 29.97 36.28 -0.69
CA ASN A 141 30.38 35.18 -1.58
C ASN A 141 30.27 33.79 -0.94
N GLU A 142 30.24 33.69 0.39
CA GLU A 142 30.28 32.41 1.10
C GLU A 142 29.08 32.26 2.04
N TRP A 143 28.93 33.15 3.03
CA TRP A 143 27.92 32.96 4.07
C TRP A 143 26.48 33.18 3.59
N MET A 144 26.18 34.21 2.80
CA MET A 144 24.83 34.42 2.25
C MET A 144 24.40 33.28 1.31
N PRO A 145 25.21 32.84 0.32
CA PRO A 145 24.89 31.67 -0.49
C PRO A 145 24.73 30.39 0.34
N TRP A 146 25.59 30.18 1.35
CA TRP A 146 25.47 29.06 2.28
C TRP A 146 24.14 29.09 3.03
N LYS A 147 23.73 30.25 3.54
CA LYS A 147 22.46 30.44 4.26
C LYS A 147 21.27 30.09 3.38
N GLU A 148 21.23 30.57 2.14
CA GLU A 148 20.17 30.24 1.17
C GLU A 148 20.12 28.72 0.90
N GLU A 149 21.28 28.10 0.71
CA GLU A 149 21.41 26.66 0.51
C GLU A 149 20.95 25.85 1.74
N VAL A 150 21.21 26.31 2.96
CA VAL A 150 20.72 25.68 4.20
C VAL A 150 19.19 25.74 4.28
N PHE A 151 18.57 26.87 3.90
CA PHE A 151 17.11 26.96 3.86
C PHE A 151 16.50 26.01 2.83
N ARG A 152 17.10 25.91 1.64
CA ARG A 152 16.72 24.92 0.63
C ARG A 152 16.85 23.49 1.17
N PHE A 153 18.02 23.14 1.71
CA PHE A 153 18.30 21.85 2.33
C PHE A 153 17.26 21.48 3.37
N LYS A 154 16.90 22.40 4.27
CA LYS A 154 15.90 22.14 5.33
C LYS A 154 14.52 21.82 4.79
N LYS A 155 14.08 22.49 3.71
CA LYS A 155 12.79 22.20 3.07
C LYS A 155 12.77 20.76 2.52
N VAL A 156 13.78 20.40 1.73
CA VAL A 156 13.91 19.04 1.16
C VAL A 156 14.07 18.01 2.28
N GLN A 157 14.88 18.29 3.29
CA GLN A 157 15.12 17.39 4.42
C GLN A 157 13.85 17.12 5.23
N SER A 158 12.95 18.09 5.37
CA SER A 158 11.65 17.89 6.02
C SER A 158 10.83 16.85 5.27
N ILE A 159 10.59 17.07 3.98
CA ILE A 159 9.80 16.17 3.13
C ILE A 159 10.43 14.79 3.03
N TYR A 160 11.76 14.70 2.88
CA TYR A 160 12.47 13.42 2.91
C TYR A 160 12.24 12.66 4.23
N THR A 161 12.23 13.37 5.36
CA THR A 161 12.01 12.76 6.68
C THR A 161 10.58 12.23 6.82
N ASP A 162 9.60 13.01 6.37
CA ASP A 162 8.18 12.63 6.39
C ASP A 162 7.95 11.42 5.49
N LEU A 163 8.43 11.46 4.25
CA LEU A 163 8.33 10.35 3.30
C LEU A 163 9.03 9.08 3.82
N PHE A 164 10.21 9.22 4.44
CA PHE A 164 10.92 8.09 5.05
C PHE A 164 10.15 7.50 6.24
N SER A 165 9.46 8.31 7.04
CA SER A 165 8.58 7.85 8.11
C SER A 165 7.42 7.02 7.57
N ILE A 166 6.75 7.50 6.52
CA ILE A 166 5.67 6.79 5.81
C ILE A 166 6.19 5.47 5.24
N TYR A 167 7.37 5.48 4.59
CA TYR A 167 8.04 4.28 4.09
C TYR A 167 8.28 3.23 5.20
N GLN A 168 8.81 3.64 6.35
CA GLN A 168 9.07 2.73 7.47
C GLN A 168 7.77 2.14 8.03
N LYS A 169 6.71 2.94 8.16
CA LYS A 169 5.39 2.47 8.59
C LYS A 169 4.81 1.46 7.60
N HIS A 170 4.81 1.78 6.31
CA HIS A 170 4.34 0.88 5.25
C HIS A 170 5.12 -0.44 5.24
N LYS A 171 6.45 -0.39 5.38
CA LYS A 171 7.30 -1.59 5.45
C LYS A 171 6.99 -2.49 6.65
N ASN A 172 6.70 -1.90 7.81
CA ASN A 172 6.46 -2.66 9.05
C ASN A 172 5.00 -3.11 9.20
N LEU A 173 4.05 -2.40 8.59
CA LEU A 173 2.61 -2.60 8.79
C LEU A 173 1.83 -2.78 7.47
N GLY A 174 2.48 -3.11 6.35
CA GLY A 174 1.86 -3.20 5.01
C GLY A 174 0.74 -4.26 4.85
N GLU A 175 0.61 -5.17 5.82
CA GLU A 175 -0.56 -6.07 5.91
C GLU A 175 -1.83 -5.33 6.37
N GLN A 176 -1.68 -4.34 7.24
CA GLN A 176 -2.80 -3.57 7.81
C GLN A 176 -3.04 -2.28 7.05
N PHE A 177 -2.00 -1.74 6.41
CA PHE A 177 -2.02 -0.46 5.71
C PHE A 177 -1.81 -0.65 4.21
N GLU A 178 -2.42 0.23 3.44
CA GLU A 178 -2.15 0.41 2.02
C GLU A 178 -1.62 1.82 1.76
N LEU A 179 -0.77 1.92 0.75
CA LEU A 179 -0.31 3.18 0.20
C LEU A 179 -1.09 3.46 -1.08
N ILE A 180 -1.71 4.63 -1.17
CA ILE A 180 -2.44 5.07 -2.37
C ILE A 180 -2.03 6.50 -2.73
N VAL A 181 -2.20 6.85 -3.99
CA VAL A 181 -2.23 8.24 -4.44
C VAL A 181 -3.67 8.62 -4.73
N GLY A 182 -4.11 9.74 -4.15
CA GLY A 182 -5.44 10.32 -4.36
C GLY A 182 -5.37 11.59 -5.20
N VAL A 183 -6.35 11.78 -6.09
CA VAL A 183 -6.55 12.96 -6.94
C VAL A 183 -8.04 13.34 -6.92
N GLY A 184 -8.34 14.64 -6.97
CA GLY A 184 -9.72 15.12 -6.96
C GLY A 184 -10.33 15.13 -5.56
N LEU A 185 -9.87 16.06 -4.72
CA LEU A 185 -10.31 16.25 -3.35
C LEU A 185 -11.73 16.85 -3.31
N LEU A 186 -12.72 16.03 -2.98
CA LEU A 186 -14.10 16.45 -2.81
C LEU A 186 -14.26 17.18 -1.46
N ASN A 187 -14.60 18.45 -1.53
CA ASN A 187 -15.04 19.31 -0.46
C ASN A 187 -16.55 19.51 -0.53
N TRP A 188 -17.28 18.91 0.40
CA TRP A 188 -18.73 18.99 0.40
C TRP A 188 -19.31 18.90 1.79
N LYS A 189 -20.24 19.81 2.10
CA LYS A 189 -21.19 19.65 3.19
C LYS A 189 -22.46 19.05 2.62
N SER A 190 -22.61 17.74 2.77
CA SER A 190 -23.73 16.98 2.22
C SER A 190 -25.08 17.45 2.78
N PRO A 191 -26.21 17.12 2.13
CA PRO A 191 -27.54 17.58 2.55
C PRO A 191 -27.92 17.14 3.97
N ASN A 192 -27.41 16.00 4.41
CA ASN A 192 -27.55 15.49 5.78
C ASN A 192 -26.62 16.17 6.81
N GLY A 193 -25.81 17.15 6.38
CA GLY A 193 -24.95 17.97 7.23
C GLY A 193 -23.59 17.39 7.56
N GLN A 194 -23.20 16.26 6.95
CA GLN A 194 -21.86 15.68 7.10
C GLN A 194 -20.83 16.48 6.28
N ILE A 195 -19.59 16.51 6.75
CA ILE A 195 -18.47 17.09 6.02
C ILE A 195 -17.74 15.95 5.32
N VAL A 196 -17.60 16.08 4.01
CA VAL A 196 -16.83 15.21 3.13
C VAL A 196 -15.63 15.99 2.60
N HIS A 197 -14.46 15.41 2.79
CA HIS A 197 -13.14 15.95 2.46
C HIS A 197 -12.19 14.79 2.10
N CYS A 198 -12.45 14.13 0.97
CA CYS A 198 -11.73 12.93 0.53
C CYS A 198 -11.51 12.94 -0.98
N HIS A 199 -10.45 12.27 -1.43
CA HIS A 199 -10.16 12.10 -2.86
C HIS A 199 -11.13 11.13 -3.53
N LEU A 200 -11.54 11.48 -4.75
CA LEU A 200 -12.44 10.69 -5.58
C LEU A 200 -11.68 9.63 -6.40
N LEU A 201 -10.55 9.99 -7.00
CA LEU A 201 -9.75 9.06 -7.78
C LEU A 201 -8.57 8.58 -6.95
N ASN A 202 -8.49 7.27 -6.71
CA ASN A 202 -7.43 6.67 -5.92
C ASN A 202 -6.72 5.59 -6.74
N VAL A 203 -5.39 5.55 -6.70
CA VAL A 203 -4.59 4.50 -7.34
C VAL A 203 -3.63 3.88 -6.32
N PRO A 204 -3.54 2.53 -6.25
CA PRO A 204 -2.56 1.88 -5.38
C PRO A 204 -1.12 2.24 -5.77
N ALA A 205 -0.30 2.47 -4.75
CA ALA A 205 1.12 2.80 -4.90
C ALA A 205 1.99 1.87 -4.05
N THR A 206 3.29 1.85 -4.34
CA THR A 206 4.29 1.22 -3.45
C THR A 206 5.57 2.05 -3.41
N PHE A 207 6.41 1.75 -2.44
CA PHE A 207 7.71 2.42 -2.30
C PHE A 207 8.82 1.64 -3.01
N GLY A 208 9.67 2.37 -3.73
CA GLY A 208 11.05 1.98 -4.01
C GLY A 208 12.01 2.65 -3.02
N PHE A 209 13.08 1.95 -2.67
CA PHE A 209 14.16 2.52 -1.85
C PHE A 209 15.50 1.96 -2.28
N ASP A 210 16.39 2.84 -2.72
CA ASP A 210 17.78 2.50 -3.00
C ASP A 210 18.62 2.67 -1.74
N ALA A 211 19.17 1.58 -1.22
CA ALA A 211 19.96 1.57 0.01
C ALA A 211 21.36 2.21 -0.15
N ASP A 212 21.90 2.27 -1.37
CA ASP A 212 23.23 2.80 -1.64
C ASP A 212 23.19 4.32 -1.75
N THR A 213 22.18 4.86 -2.44
CA THR A 213 22.00 6.31 -2.65
C THR A 213 21.09 6.95 -1.61
N GLY A 214 20.19 6.18 -1.00
CA GLY A 214 19.16 6.67 -0.08
C GLY A 214 17.95 7.28 -0.79
N VAL A 215 17.82 7.13 -2.11
CA VAL A 215 16.68 7.68 -2.86
C VAL A 215 15.41 6.92 -2.50
N ILE A 216 14.33 7.65 -2.21
CA ILE A 216 12.99 7.11 -1.97
C ILE A 216 12.14 7.42 -3.20
N THR A 217 11.50 6.39 -3.76
CA THR A 217 10.55 6.55 -4.86
C THR A 217 9.17 6.04 -4.49
N VAL A 218 8.15 6.63 -5.11
CA VAL A 218 6.77 6.12 -5.12
C VAL A 218 6.44 5.73 -6.55
N VAL A 219 6.02 4.48 -6.72
CA VAL A 219 5.81 3.85 -8.03
C VAL A 219 4.47 3.10 -8.04
N PRO A 220 3.90 2.77 -9.22
CA PRO A 220 2.78 1.85 -9.31
C PRO A 220 3.08 0.51 -8.64
N THR A 221 2.04 -0.17 -8.17
CA THR A 221 2.21 -1.54 -7.65
C THR A 221 2.58 -2.52 -8.76
N ALA A 222 3.06 -3.71 -8.40
CA ALA A 222 3.35 -4.78 -9.36
C ALA A 222 2.11 -5.26 -10.16
N GLN A 223 0.90 -4.90 -9.71
CA GLN A 223 -0.35 -5.16 -10.44
C GLN A 223 -0.58 -4.19 -11.60
N GLY A 224 0.28 -3.18 -11.74
CA GLY A 224 0.11 -2.06 -12.67
C GLY A 224 -0.76 -0.94 -12.09
N ILE A 225 -1.13 -0.03 -12.97
CA ILE A 225 -1.97 1.14 -12.67
C ILE A 225 -3.43 0.72 -12.80
N ASN A 226 -4.13 0.64 -11.66
CA ASN A 226 -5.56 0.32 -11.65
C ASN A 226 -6.31 1.30 -10.74
N PRO A 227 -6.69 2.47 -11.27
CA PRO A 227 -7.37 3.50 -10.49
C PRO A 227 -8.79 3.08 -10.15
N ASP A 228 -9.27 3.48 -8.97
CA ASP A 228 -10.62 3.26 -8.46
C ASP A 228 -11.30 4.60 -8.19
N LEU A 229 -12.63 4.60 -8.31
CA LEU A 229 -13.47 5.74 -7.94
C LEU A 229 -14.03 5.51 -6.54
N GLU A 230 -13.65 6.36 -5.60
CA GLU A 230 -14.11 6.28 -4.22
C GLU A 230 -15.37 7.14 -4.05
N GLN A 231 -16.51 6.49 -3.81
CA GLN A 231 -17.75 7.13 -3.36
C GLN A 231 -18.17 6.66 -1.97
N ASP A 232 -17.34 5.82 -1.33
CA ASP A 232 -17.72 5.16 -0.10
C ASP A 232 -17.93 6.14 1.04
N MET A 233 -17.25 7.29 1.03
CA MET A 233 -17.46 8.39 1.98
C MET A 233 -18.85 9.03 1.92
N LEU A 234 -19.65 8.76 0.87
CA LEU A 234 -20.98 9.31 0.67
C LEU A 234 -22.07 8.33 1.14
N GLU A 235 -23.17 8.87 1.65
CA GLU A 235 -24.38 8.08 1.89
C GLU A 235 -24.95 7.57 0.55
N LEU A 236 -25.67 6.44 0.57
CA LEU A 236 -26.20 5.81 -0.65
C LEU A 236 -27.07 6.74 -1.50
N GLU A 237 -27.83 7.65 -0.86
CA GLU A 237 -28.68 8.64 -1.53
C GLU A 237 -27.91 9.77 -2.21
N ASP A 238 -26.67 10.01 -1.77
CA ASP A 238 -25.77 11.03 -2.29
C ASP A 238 -24.78 10.46 -3.33
N ARG A 239 -24.82 9.15 -3.61
CA ARG A 239 -23.97 8.51 -4.63
C ARG A 239 -24.59 8.63 -6.03
N LEU A 240 -23.74 8.65 -7.05
CA LEU A 240 -24.19 8.53 -8.43
C LEU A 240 -24.83 7.16 -8.66
N ASP A 241 -25.91 7.13 -9.45
CA ASP A 241 -26.51 5.88 -9.88
C ASP A 241 -25.64 5.17 -10.93
N SER A 242 -25.94 3.89 -11.19
CA SER A 242 -25.14 3.08 -12.12
C SER A 242 -25.10 3.67 -13.54
N SER A 243 -26.17 4.34 -13.99
CA SER A 243 -26.22 4.95 -15.32
C SER A 243 -25.32 6.17 -15.46
N SER A 244 -25.27 7.01 -14.42
CA SER A 244 -24.39 8.19 -14.37
C SER A 244 -22.94 7.82 -14.10
N LEU A 245 -22.69 6.69 -13.42
CA LEU A 245 -21.34 6.18 -13.15
C LEU A 245 -20.66 5.57 -14.38
N GLN A 246 -21.42 4.89 -15.25
CA GLN A 246 -20.83 4.11 -16.34
C GLN A 246 -19.89 4.92 -17.26
N PRO A 247 -20.25 6.14 -17.71
CA PRO A 247 -19.35 6.97 -18.52
C PRO A 247 -18.07 7.37 -17.77
N VAL A 248 -18.17 7.60 -16.46
CA VAL A 248 -17.02 7.95 -15.61
C VAL A 248 -16.07 6.76 -15.49
N ILE A 249 -16.60 5.55 -15.29
CA ILE A 249 -15.82 4.31 -15.20
C ILE A 249 -15.08 4.03 -16.52
N GLU A 250 -15.72 4.25 -17.67
CA GLU A 250 -15.09 4.07 -18.98
C GLU A 250 -13.89 5.00 -19.18
N LEU A 251 -13.98 6.25 -18.70
CA LEU A 251 -12.85 7.18 -18.72
C LEU A 251 -11.73 6.76 -17.77
N ILE A 252 -12.06 6.23 -16.59
CA ILE A 252 -11.07 5.75 -15.61
C ILE A 252 -10.22 4.61 -16.21
N HIS A 253 -10.78 3.74 -17.05
CA HIS A 253 -10.00 2.70 -17.72
C HIS A 253 -8.90 3.26 -18.64
N LEU A 254 -9.05 4.47 -19.17
CA LEU A 254 -8.02 5.12 -19.98
C LEU A 254 -6.79 5.51 -19.15
N LEU A 255 -6.94 5.71 -17.84
CA LEU A 255 -5.83 6.03 -16.92
C LEU A 255 -4.96 4.82 -16.57
N GLN A 256 -5.29 3.60 -17.02
CA GLN A 256 -4.47 2.41 -16.75
C GLN A 256 -3.11 2.44 -17.48
N GLU A 257 -2.99 3.19 -18.58
CA GLU A 257 -1.70 3.40 -19.26
C GLU A 257 -0.86 4.47 -18.56
N ASN A 258 -1.47 5.61 -18.26
CA ASN A 258 -0.84 6.71 -17.52
C ASN A 258 -1.84 7.30 -16.52
N PHE A 259 -1.58 7.11 -15.23
CA PHE A 259 -2.43 7.70 -14.21
C PHE A 259 -2.41 9.23 -14.26
N TRP A 260 -1.27 9.83 -14.63
CA TRP A 260 -1.02 11.27 -14.62
C TRP A 260 -1.36 11.97 -15.95
N ASP A 261 -2.16 11.34 -16.82
CA ASP A 261 -2.80 12.07 -17.91
C ASP A 261 -3.82 13.07 -17.34
N LYS A 262 -3.33 14.29 -17.10
CA LYS A 262 -4.10 15.39 -16.51
C LYS A 262 -5.38 15.69 -17.30
N THR A 263 -5.35 15.58 -18.63
CA THR A 263 -6.54 15.85 -19.47
C THR A 263 -7.66 14.86 -19.17
N THR A 264 -7.30 13.58 -19.03
CA THR A 264 -8.25 12.52 -18.69
C THR A 264 -8.70 12.63 -17.23
N GLN A 265 -7.79 12.90 -16.28
CA GLN A 265 -8.13 13.17 -14.88
C GLN A 265 -9.15 14.32 -14.76
N ASP A 266 -8.89 15.45 -15.42
CA ASP A 266 -9.76 16.62 -15.40
C ASP A 266 -11.14 16.33 -15.99
N THR A 267 -11.18 15.53 -17.06
CA THR A 267 -12.45 15.12 -17.69
C THR A 267 -13.28 14.25 -16.75
N ILE A 268 -12.64 13.29 -16.07
CA ILE A 268 -13.28 12.41 -15.10
C ILE A 268 -13.87 13.21 -13.94
N LEU A 269 -13.04 14.04 -13.28
CA LEU A 269 -13.43 14.80 -12.10
C LEU A 269 -14.54 15.81 -12.39
N ARG A 270 -14.46 16.47 -13.56
CA ARG A 270 -15.50 17.38 -14.03
C ARG A 270 -16.81 16.64 -14.34
N SER A 271 -16.74 15.52 -15.06
CA SER A 271 -17.92 14.70 -15.38
C SER A 271 -18.60 14.17 -14.12
N TYR A 272 -17.80 13.74 -13.14
CA TYR A 272 -18.29 13.25 -11.86
C TYR A 272 -19.06 14.35 -11.10
N VAL A 273 -18.43 15.50 -10.86
CA VAL A 273 -19.03 16.55 -10.02
C VAL A 273 -20.27 17.17 -10.67
N GLN A 274 -20.30 17.27 -12.00
CA GLN A 274 -21.47 17.75 -12.76
C GLN A 274 -22.61 16.74 -12.80
N SER A 275 -22.31 15.45 -12.70
CA SER A 275 -23.33 14.40 -12.56
C SER A 275 -23.90 14.36 -11.15
N LEU A 276 -23.12 14.80 -10.15
CA LEU A 276 -23.49 14.79 -8.73
C LEU A 276 -24.41 15.97 -8.37
N SER A 277 -24.09 17.19 -8.85
CA SER A 277 -24.92 18.38 -8.66
C SER A 277 -24.88 19.29 -9.89
N ALA A 278 -26.00 19.94 -10.18
CA ALA A 278 -26.09 20.96 -11.23
C ALA A 278 -25.18 22.18 -10.95
N GLU A 279 -24.87 22.45 -9.68
CA GLU A 279 -23.99 23.53 -9.23
C GLU A 279 -22.60 23.00 -8.82
N GLY A 280 -22.29 21.75 -9.14
CA GLY A 280 -21.00 21.12 -8.85
C GLY A 280 -19.85 21.78 -9.60
N VAL A 281 -18.75 22.09 -8.90
CA VAL A 281 -17.60 22.81 -9.47
C VAL A 281 -16.32 22.00 -9.32
N TYR A 282 -15.52 21.97 -10.38
CA TYR A 282 -14.17 21.42 -10.37
C TYR A 282 -13.12 22.53 -10.58
N TYR A 283 -12.12 22.59 -9.71
CA TYR A 283 -10.98 23.51 -9.78
C TYR A 283 -9.71 22.74 -10.19
N GLU A 284 -9.39 22.79 -11.49
CA GLU A 284 -8.32 22.00 -12.13
C GLU A 284 -6.88 22.44 -11.79
N GLU A 285 -6.72 23.71 -11.40
CA GLU A 285 -5.41 24.32 -11.06
C GLU A 285 -5.16 24.35 -9.54
N GLU A 286 -6.12 23.92 -8.72
CA GLU A 286 -5.97 23.95 -7.27
C GLU A 286 -5.19 22.72 -6.80
N ILE A 287 -3.96 22.93 -6.31
CA ILE A 287 -3.08 21.86 -5.81
C ILE A 287 -3.00 21.81 -4.28
N GLU A 288 -3.46 22.85 -3.59
CA GLU A 288 -3.39 22.92 -2.12
C GLU A 288 -4.56 22.18 -1.48
N ASN A 289 -4.36 21.73 -0.24
CA ASN A 289 -5.46 21.27 0.60
C ASN A 289 -6.26 22.47 1.15
N LYS A 290 -7.40 22.79 0.51
CA LYS A 290 -8.32 23.84 0.98
C LYS A 290 -9.60 23.25 1.54
N HIS A 291 -10.00 23.73 2.73
CA HIS A 291 -11.20 23.32 3.47
C HIS A 291 -12.44 24.14 3.07
N ASN A 292 -12.78 24.14 1.79
CA ASN A 292 -13.88 24.93 1.22
C ASN A 292 -15.22 24.17 1.32
N PHE A 293 -15.67 23.87 2.54
CA PHE A 293 -16.89 23.08 2.77
C PHE A 293 -18.16 23.85 2.39
N ALA A 294 -18.53 23.78 1.10
CA ALA A 294 -19.74 24.36 0.56
C ALA A 294 -20.91 23.35 0.61
N ASN A 295 -22.14 23.85 0.57
CA ASN A 295 -23.34 23.00 0.46
C ASN A 295 -23.45 22.33 -0.92
N GLU A 296 -22.81 22.92 -1.94
CA GLU A 296 -22.64 22.31 -3.26
C GLU A 296 -21.29 21.59 -3.33
N PRO A 297 -21.19 20.47 -4.05
CA PRO A 297 -19.95 19.70 -4.11
C PRO A 297 -18.88 20.45 -4.91
N ILE A 298 -17.72 20.65 -4.27
CA ILE A 298 -16.54 21.26 -4.88
C ILE A 298 -15.45 20.19 -4.96
N VAL A 299 -14.85 20.02 -6.13
CA VAL A 299 -13.68 19.14 -6.31
C VAL A 299 -12.45 19.99 -6.60
N LEU A 300 -11.35 19.77 -5.89
CA LEU A 300 -10.05 20.39 -6.13
C LEU A 300 -9.10 19.33 -6.72
N TYR A 301 -8.19 19.69 -7.62
CA TYR A 301 -7.25 18.72 -8.19
C TYR A 301 -6.36 18.06 -7.12
N SER A 302 -5.77 18.87 -6.23
CA SER A 302 -5.07 18.57 -4.97
C SER A 302 -4.61 17.11 -4.75
N PRO A 303 -3.54 16.67 -5.42
CA PRO A 303 -3.02 15.31 -5.26
C PRO A 303 -2.31 15.07 -3.91
N ALA A 304 -2.46 13.86 -3.38
CA ALA A 304 -1.84 13.45 -2.11
C ALA A 304 -1.37 11.99 -2.13
N LEU A 305 -0.28 11.71 -1.42
CA LEU A 305 0.14 10.35 -1.05
C LEU A 305 -0.46 10.03 0.32
N ILE A 306 -1.19 8.93 0.42
CA ILE A 306 -1.96 8.57 1.61
C ILE A 306 -1.56 7.18 2.07
N LEU A 307 -1.19 7.06 3.34
CA LEU A 307 -1.08 5.78 4.04
C LEU A 307 -2.32 5.63 4.93
N ARG A 308 -3.14 4.61 4.65
CA ARG A 308 -4.36 4.35 5.41
C ARG A 308 -4.52 2.87 5.71
N LYS A 309 -5.36 2.55 6.69
CA LYS A 309 -5.77 1.16 6.91
C LYS A 309 -6.47 0.60 5.69
N ARG A 310 -6.14 -0.64 5.32
CA ARG A 310 -6.79 -1.35 4.23
C ARG A 310 -8.28 -1.43 4.50
N VAL A 311 -9.06 -0.95 3.53
CA VAL A 311 -10.49 -1.16 3.51
C VAL A 311 -10.74 -2.58 3.02
N GLU A 312 -11.50 -3.40 3.76
CA GLU A 312 -11.83 -4.78 3.37
C GLU A 312 -12.83 -4.84 2.19
N LYS A 313 -12.55 -4.14 1.07
CA LYS A 313 -13.36 -4.21 -0.16
C LYS A 313 -13.35 -5.61 -0.79
N GLY A 314 -12.38 -6.46 -0.46
CA GLY A 314 -12.24 -7.79 -1.04
C GLY A 314 -13.47 -8.68 -0.84
N PHE A 315 -14.10 -8.62 0.33
CA PHE A 315 -15.34 -9.36 0.59
C PHE A 315 -16.50 -8.83 -0.25
N GLN A 316 -16.64 -7.50 -0.32
CA GLN A 316 -17.69 -6.83 -1.11
C GLN A 316 -17.55 -7.11 -2.61
N GLN A 317 -16.33 -7.10 -3.14
CA GLN A 317 -16.02 -7.47 -4.53
C GLN A 317 -16.32 -8.95 -4.79
N ALA A 318 -15.97 -9.84 -3.85
CA ALA A 318 -16.30 -11.25 -3.96
C ALA A 318 -17.83 -11.46 -4.00
N CYS A 319 -18.59 -10.79 -3.13
CA CYS A 319 -20.05 -10.83 -3.18
C CYS A 319 -20.60 -10.33 -4.50
N THR A 320 -20.09 -9.21 -5.03
CA THR A 320 -20.52 -8.66 -6.33
C THR A 320 -20.27 -9.66 -7.46
N LYS A 321 -19.05 -10.21 -7.56
CA LYS A 321 -18.75 -11.25 -8.57
C LYS A 321 -19.64 -12.49 -8.44
N ILE A 322 -19.97 -12.90 -7.22
CA ILE A 322 -20.87 -14.04 -6.99
C ILE A 322 -22.29 -13.70 -7.46
N ILE A 323 -22.78 -12.49 -7.18
CA ILE A 323 -24.09 -12.01 -7.67
C ILE A 323 -24.11 -12.04 -9.20
N ASP A 324 -23.14 -11.42 -9.87
CA ASP A 324 -23.06 -11.37 -11.34
C ASP A 324 -23.04 -12.77 -11.98
N ASN A 325 -22.28 -13.70 -11.36
CA ASN A 325 -22.23 -15.09 -11.80
C ASN A 325 -23.57 -15.81 -11.64
N ILE A 326 -24.28 -15.61 -10.52
CA ILE A 326 -25.60 -16.22 -10.26
C ILE A 326 -26.66 -15.63 -11.18
N GLU A 327 -26.59 -14.33 -11.48
CA GLU A 327 -27.49 -13.68 -12.43
C GLU A 327 -27.33 -14.27 -13.83
N SER A 328 -26.08 -14.44 -14.28
CA SER A 328 -25.71 -14.99 -15.58
C SER A 328 -25.99 -16.49 -15.71
N ASP A 329 -25.62 -17.28 -14.69
CA ASP A 329 -25.76 -18.73 -14.67
C ASP A 329 -26.26 -19.21 -13.29
N PRO A 330 -27.52 -19.64 -13.17
CA PRO A 330 -28.07 -20.17 -11.92
C PRO A 330 -27.35 -21.42 -11.39
N SER A 331 -26.58 -22.13 -12.23
CA SER A 331 -25.78 -23.29 -11.80
C SER A 331 -24.49 -22.91 -11.07
N SER A 332 -24.13 -21.61 -11.07
CA SER A 332 -22.96 -21.07 -10.38
C SER A 332 -23.13 -20.92 -8.86
N ILE A 333 -24.32 -21.20 -8.32
CA ILE A 333 -24.57 -21.12 -6.87
C ILE A 333 -23.63 -22.10 -6.15
N PRO A 334 -22.82 -21.63 -5.18
CA PRO A 334 -21.94 -22.51 -4.43
C PRO A 334 -22.72 -23.61 -3.72
N GLN A 335 -22.29 -24.87 -3.85
CA GLN A 335 -23.00 -26.03 -3.27
C GLN A 335 -23.23 -25.92 -1.76
N GLY A 336 -22.29 -25.29 -1.03
CA GLY A 336 -22.45 -25.01 0.40
C GLY A 336 -23.65 -24.10 0.70
N VAL A 337 -23.88 -23.09 -0.16
CA VAL A 337 -25.02 -22.17 -0.05
C VAL A 337 -26.32 -22.89 -0.40
N THR A 338 -26.34 -23.70 -1.45
CA THR A 338 -27.50 -24.54 -1.79
C THR A 338 -27.91 -25.44 -0.63
N ARG A 339 -26.93 -25.99 0.12
CA ARG A 339 -27.21 -26.83 1.28
C ARG A 339 -27.84 -26.03 2.42
N ILE A 340 -27.41 -24.80 2.67
CA ILE A 340 -28.01 -23.94 3.70
C ILE A 340 -29.52 -23.79 3.44
N PHE A 341 -29.92 -23.56 2.18
CA PHE A 341 -31.33 -23.44 1.82
C PHE A 341 -32.09 -24.76 1.96
N LYS A 342 -31.49 -25.88 1.52
CA LYS A 342 -32.10 -27.21 1.64
C LYS A 342 -32.27 -27.66 3.09
N THR A 343 -31.27 -27.44 3.94
CA THR A 343 -31.35 -27.76 5.37
C THR A 343 -32.38 -26.89 6.10
N MET A 344 -32.58 -25.63 5.68
CA MET A 344 -33.69 -24.81 6.18
C MET A 344 -35.06 -25.36 5.75
N ASP A 345 -35.16 -25.92 4.55
CA ASP A 345 -36.39 -26.57 4.06
C ASP A 345 -36.63 -27.93 4.76
N ASP A 346 -35.58 -28.68 5.09
CA ASP A 346 -35.63 -29.95 5.84
C ASP A 346 -36.05 -29.76 7.32
N LEU A 347 -35.81 -28.58 7.89
CA LEU A 347 -36.26 -28.19 9.24
C LEU A 347 -37.77 -27.85 9.29
N GLN A 348 -38.47 -27.86 8.15
CA GLN A 348 -39.94 -27.86 8.14
C GLN A 348 -40.47 -29.25 8.53
N PRO A 349 -41.68 -29.37 9.11
CA PRO A 349 -42.17 -30.60 9.78
C PRO A 349 -42.24 -31.90 8.94
N ASN A 350 -41.89 -31.84 7.64
CA ASN A 350 -42.00 -32.94 6.68
C ASN A 350 -40.66 -33.27 5.97
N GLY A 351 -39.50 -32.83 6.46
CA GLY A 351 -38.19 -33.18 5.88
C GLY A 351 -37.83 -34.66 6.09
N ILE A 352 -37.60 -35.39 4.99
CA ILE A 352 -37.19 -36.79 4.99
C ILE A 352 -35.70 -36.87 5.34
N GLU A 353 -35.36 -37.59 6.42
CA GLU A 353 -33.97 -37.89 6.80
C GLU A 353 -33.21 -38.57 5.66
N GLY A 354 -32.23 -37.86 5.11
CA GLY A 354 -31.34 -38.34 4.06
C GLY A 354 -30.37 -39.39 4.56
N MET A 355 -30.46 -40.57 3.94
CA MET A 355 -29.73 -41.81 4.20
C MET A 355 -28.20 -41.65 3.99
N ASP A 356 -27.42 -42.08 4.98
CA ASP A 356 -25.97 -42.18 4.96
C ASP A 356 -25.57 -43.34 4.02
N THR A 357 -25.31 -43.04 2.74
CA THR A 357 -24.76 -44.03 1.82
C THR A 357 -23.24 -44.06 1.99
N GLY A 358 -22.78 -44.97 2.85
CA GLY A 358 -21.38 -45.38 2.89
C GLY A 358 -20.98 -45.91 1.51
N VAL A 359 -20.20 -45.12 0.78
CA VAL A 359 -19.46 -45.58 -0.39
C VAL A 359 -18.16 -46.17 0.15
N GLU A 360 -17.95 -47.46 -0.08
CA GLU A 360 -16.70 -48.15 0.21
C GLU A 360 -15.54 -47.40 -0.47
N ALA A 361 -14.51 -47.08 0.31
CA ALA A 361 -13.30 -46.47 -0.22
C ALA A 361 -12.62 -47.48 -1.15
N GLU A 362 -12.61 -47.21 -2.45
CA GLU A 362 -11.66 -47.84 -3.37
C GLU A 362 -10.25 -47.68 -2.80
N ASP A 363 -9.40 -48.71 -2.96
CA ASP A 363 -8.00 -48.81 -2.51
C ASP A 363 -7.16 -47.60 -2.98
N ASN A 364 -7.34 -46.46 -2.33
CA ASN A 364 -6.68 -45.22 -2.68
C ASN A 364 -5.40 -45.11 -1.85
N ILE A 365 -4.28 -45.25 -2.56
CA ILE A 365 -2.94 -44.99 -2.04
C ILE A 365 -2.95 -43.59 -1.39
N ILE A 366 -2.57 -43.53 -0.12
CA ILE A 366 -2.46 -42.28 0.63
C ILE A 366 -1.08 -41.67 0.39
N TYR A 367 -1.05 -40.51 -0.25
CA TYR A 367 0.19 -39.79 -0.59
C TYR A 367 0.59 -38.82 0.53
N PHE A 368 1.02 -39.35 1.68
CA PHE A 368 1.49 -38.55 2.80
C PHE A 368 3.03 -38.47 2.85
N PRO A 369 3.64 -37.28 2.76
CA PRO A 369 5.09 -37.11 2.86
C PRO A 369 5.62 -37.26 4.30
N LYS A 370 4.76 -37.24 5.31
CA LYS A 370 5.13 -37.39 6.73
C LYS A 370 4.31 -38.48 7.38
N GLU A 371 4.86 -39.08 8.44
CA GLU A 371 4.14 -40.04 9.28
C GLU A 371 2.78 -39.47 9.73
N ALA A 372 1.75 -40.30 9.62
CA ALA A 372 0.41 -39.99 10.08
C ALA A 372 -0.09 -41.10 11.01
N ASN A 373 -0.98 -40.75 11.93
CA ASN A 373 -1.68 -41.74 12.75
C ASN A 373 -3.04 -42.11 12.15
N GLU A 374 -3.65 -43.18 12.63
CA GLU A 374 -4.96 -43.67 12.15
C GLU A 374 -6.05 -42.59 12.19
N GLU A 375 -6.03 -41.70 13.16
CA GLU A 375 -6.99 -40.59 13.25
C GLU A 375 -6.81 -39.55 12.14
N GLN A 376 -5.58 -39.31 11.70
CA GLN A 376 -5.29 -38.42 10.57
C GLN A 376 -5.66 -39.07 9.23
N GLU A 377 -5.48 -40.38 9.09
CA GLU A 377 -5.93 -41.13 7.90
C GLU A 377 -7.45 -41.13 7.77
N LYS A 378 -8.19 -41.25 8.88
CA LYS A 378 -9.66 -41.12 8.91
C LYS A 378 -10.16 -39.76 8.40
N ILE A 379 -9.33 -38.73 8.35
CA ILE A 379 -9.72 -37.44 7.77
C ILE A 379 -9.93 -37.59 6.26
N ILE A 380 -9.08 -38.36 5.57
CA ILE A 380 -9.20 -38.59 4.12
C ILE A 380 -10.47 -39.36 3.79
N SER A 381 -10.77 -40.44 4.53
CA SER A 381 -11.99 -41.22 4.31
C SER A 381 -13.28 -40.42 4.59
N ARG A 382 -13.20 -39.43 5.51
CA ARG A 382 -14.30 -38.49 5.72
C ARG A 382 -14.39 -37.43 4.63
N LEU A 383 -13.26 -36.95 4.09
CA LEU A 383 -13.24 -35.98 2.99
C LEU A 383 -13.70 -36.58 1.65
N SER A 384 -13.53 -37.89 1.45
CA SER A 384 -14.03 -38.57 0.24
C SER A 384 -15.56 -38.73 0.25
N SER A 385 -16.18 -38.78 1.43
CA SER A 385 -17.62 -39.00 1.61
C SER A 385 -18.39 -37.75 2.06
N ARG A 386 -17.71 -36.70 2.53
CA ARG A 386 -18.32 -35.50 3.09
C ARG A 386 -17.70 -34.22 2.53
N ASN A 387 -18.54 -33.21 2.34
CA ASN A 387 -18.12 -31.89 1.82
C ASN A 387 -17.35 -31.03 2.84
N GLY A 388 -17.20 -31.48 4.10
CA GLY A 388 -16.50 -30.73 5.13
C GLY A 388 -16.20 -31.57 6.36
N VAL A 389 -15.05 -31.32 6.97
CA VAL A 389 -14.57 -32.00 8.19
C VAL A 389 -13.98 -30.96 9.13
N ILE A 390 -14.42 -30.99 10.40
CA ILE A 390 -13.82 -30.17 11.46
C ILE A 390 -12.81 -31.03 12.19
N VAL A 391 -11.56 -30.57 12.24
CA VAL A 391 -10.46 -31.24 12.93
C VAL A 391 -10.07 -30.42 14.16
N GLN A 392 -10.34 -30.95 15.34
CA GLN A 392 -9.99 -30.32 16.61
C GLN A 392 -8.84 -31.08 17.26
N GLY A 393 -7.86 -30.35 17.79
CA GLY A 393 -6.76 -30.94 18.55
C GLY A 393 -6.14 -29.94 19.53
N PRO A 394 -5.57 -30.38 20.66
CA PRO A 394 -4.76 -29.55 21.56
C PRO A 394 -3.57 -28.87 20.84
N PRO A 395 -2.99 -27.79 21.40
CA PRO A 395 -1.75 -27.22 20.86
C PRO A 395 -0.63 -28.28 20.83
N GLY A 396 0.18 -28.30 19.76
CA GLY A 396 1.28 -29.25 19.59
C GLY A 396 0.93 -30.62 18.99
N THR A 397 -0.35 -30.95 18.74
CA THR A 397 -0.77 -32.27 18.22
C THR A 397 -0.62 -32.44 16.70
N GLY A 398 0.38 -31.81 16.09
CA GLY A 398 0.70 -32.03 14.68
C GLY A 398 -0.31 -31.50 13.65
N LYS A 399 -1.23 -30.59 14.01
CA LYS A 399 -2.23 -30.03 13.07
C LYS A 399 -1.63 -29.51 11.76
N SER A 400 -0.53 -28.77 11.82
CA SER A 400 0.15 -28.32 10.59
C SER A 400 0.79 -29.45 9.79
N HIS A 401 1.19 -30.56 10.42
CA HIS A 401 1.64 -31.76 9.71
C HIS A 401 0.47 -32.44 9.01
N THR A 402 -0.67 -32.53 9.69
CA THR A 402 -1.91 -33.01 9.08
C THR A 402 -2.28 -32.18 7.85
N ILE A 403 -2.24 -30.85 7.94
CA ILE A 403 -2.52 -29.97 6.79
C ILE A 403 -1.54 -30.25 5.65
N ALA A 404 -0.23 -30.33 5.90
CA ALA A 404 0.76 -30.62 4.86
C ALA A 404 0.52 -31.99 4.17
N ASN A 405 0.17 -33.01 4.95
CA ASN A 405 -0.17 -34.35 4.43
C ASN A 405 -1.44 -34.32 3.57
N LEU A 406 -2.50 -33.65 4.05
CA LEU A 406 -3.75 -33.48 3.31
C LEU A 406 -3.52 -32.72 2.00
N THR A 407 -2.78 -31.60 2.04
CA THR A 407 -2.45 -30.81 0.85
C THR A 407 -1.70 -31.67 -0.17
N SER A 408 -0.70 -32.45 0.27
CA SER A 408 0.08 -33.31 -0.63
C SER A 408 -0.79 -34.37 -1.30
N HIS A 409 -1.67 -35.03 -0.54
CA HIS A 409 -2.60 -36.01 -1.08
C HIS A 409 -3.62 -35.40 -2.06
N LEU A 410 -4.17 -34.23 -1.73
CA LEU A 410 -5.13 -33.55 -2.60
C LEU A 410 -4.47 -33.08 -3.91
N LEU A 411 -3.24 -32.56 -3.85
CA LEU A 411 -2.49 -32.19 -5.05
C LEU A 411 -2.16 -33.43 -5.90
N ALA A 412 -1.68 -34.51 -5.28
CA ALA A 412 -1.38 -35.78 -5.97
C ALA A 412 -2.60 -36.41 -6.64
N THR A 413 -3.81 -36.13 -6.14
CA THR A 413 -5.08 -36.57 -6.73
C THR A 413 -5.69 -35.56 -7.71
N GLY A 414 -4.89 -34.57 -8.15
CA GLY A 414 -5.27 -33.58 -9.16
C GLY A 414 -6.25 -32.50 -8.67
N LYS A 415 -6.39 -32.33 -7.34
CA LYS A 415 -7.25 -31.29 -6.76
C LYS A 415 -6.47 -29.99 -6.59
N ARG A 416 -7.20 -28.87 -6.65
CA ARG A 416 -6.69 -27.54 -6.29
C ARG A 416 -7.01 -27.26 -4.83
N VAL A 417 -6.05 -26.71 -4.09
CA VAL A 417 -6.17 -26.48 -2.65
C VAL A 417 -5.97 -24.99 -2.36
N LEU A 418 -6.96 -24.37 -1.72
CA LEU A 418 -6.81 -23.03 -1.13
C LEU A 418 -6.63 -23.19 0.38
N ILE A 419 -5.59 -22.57 0.92
CA ILE A 419 -5.30 -22.58 2.35
C ILE A 419 -5.37 -21.15 2.87
N THR A 420 -6.19 -20.94 3.89
CA THR A 420 -6.35 -19.64 4.54
C THR A 420 -5.89 -19.71 5.99
N SER A 421 -5.36 -18.61 6.51
CA SER A 421 -4.98 -18.44 7.92
C SER A 421 -5.12 -16.98 8.31
N GLU A 422 -5.25 -16.71 9.60
CA GLU A 422 -5.30 -15.37 10.15
C GLU A 422 -3.96 -14.62 10.02
N THR A 423 -2.84 -15.34 9.95
CA THR A 423 -1.49 -14.73 9.87
C THR A 423 -0.67 -15.31 8.73
N ASP A 424 0.06 -14.45 8.01
CA ASP A 424 1.02 -14.85 6.97
C ASP A 424 2.09 -15.80 7.53
N ARG A 425 2.60 -15.52 8.74
CA ARG A 425 3.57 -16.39 9.41
C ARG A 425 3.12 -17.85 9.47
N ALA A 426 1.84 -18.12 9.72
CA ALA A 426 1.33 -19.49 9.75
C ALA A 426 1.36 -20.16 8.38
N LEU A 427 1.08 -19.41 7.31
CA LEU A 427 1.15 -19.88 5.92
C LEU A 427 2.60 -20.13 5.48
N LYS A 428 3.53 -19.22 5.83
CA LYS A 428 4.99 -19.42 5.60
C LYS A 428 5.51 -20.69 6.29
N VAL A 429 5.12 -20.91 7.56
CA VAL A 429 5.48 -22.13 8.31
C VAL A 429 4.89 -23.38 7.65
N LEU A 430 3.68 -23.29 7.11
CA LEU A 430 3.06 -24.40 6.40
C LEU A 430 3.75 -24.69 5.05
N LYS A 431 4.05 -23.66 4.25
CA LYS A 431 4.80 -23.79 2.99
C LYS A 431 6.13 -24.50 3.23
N ALA A 432 6.87 -24.10 4.27
CA ALA A 432 8.13 -24.74 4.65
C ALA A 432 8.00 -26.21 5.11
N LYS A 433 6.78 -26.66 5.47
CA LYS A 433 6.50 -28.05 5.85
C LYS A 433 6.14 -28.95 4.69
N LEU A 434 5.79 -28.40 3.53
CA LEU A 434 5.55 -29.15 2.30
C LEU A 434 6.90 -29.62 1.70
N PRO A 435 6.91 -30.74 0.96
CA PRO A 435 8.05 -31.16 0.15
C PRO A 435 8.52 -30.04 -0.79
N LYS A 436 9.83 -29.95 -1.06
CA LYS A 436 10.41 -28.86 -1.87
C LYS A 436 9.79 -28.80 -3.27
N GLU A 437 9.50 -29.95 -3.81
CA GLU A 437 8.89 -30.18 -5.12
C GLU A 437 7.49 -29.56 -5.19
N LEU A 438 6.72 -29.65 -4.09
CA LEU A 438 5.37 -29.06 -3.99
C LEU A 438 5.40 -27.57 -3.61
N GLN A 439 6.47 -27.08 -2.98
CA GLN A 439 6.61 -25.66 -2.65
C GLN A 439 6.61 -24.78 -3.91
N GLY A 440 7.19 -25.28 -5.01
CA GLY A 440 7.20 -24.61 -6.32
C GLY A 440 5.83 -24.53 -7.00
N LEU A 441 4.81 -25.21 -6.47
CA LEU A 441 3.42 -25.14 -6.93
C LEU A 441 2.55 -24.24 -6.06
N CYS A 442 3.10 -23.70 -4.97
CA CYS A 442 2.36 -22.92 -3.98
C CYS A 442 2.44 -21.42 -4.30
N VAL A 443 1.31 -20.85 -4.74
CA VAL A 443 1.15 -19.40 -4.87
C VAL A 443 0.70 -18.81 -3.54
N SER A 444 1.43 -17.82 -3.04
CA SER A 444 1.06 -17.05 -1.85
C SER A 444 0.42 -15.73 -2.29
N LEU A 445 -0.91 -15.62 -2.16
CA LEU A 445 -1.67 -14.39 -2.43
C LEU A 445 -1.80 -13.56 -1.16
N LEU A 446 -0.67 -13.13 -0.59
CA LEU A 446 -0.64 -12.32 0.62
C LEU A 446 -0.19 -10.91 0.23
N GLY A 447 -1.13 -9.97 0.26
CA GLY A 447 -0.89 -8.56 -0.07
C GLY A 447 -0.65 -8.28 -1.55
N ALA A 448 -0.86 -7.02 -1.94
CA ALA A 448 -0.48 -6.48 -3.26
C ALA A 448 1.03 -6.20 -3.32
N ASP A 449 1.82 -7.10 -2.74
CA ASP A 449 3.23 -6.90 -2.49
C ASP A 449 4.04 -7.44 -3.68
N SER A 450 5.09 -6.73 -4.07
CA SER A 450 5.96 -7.11 -5.19
C SER A 450 6.56 -8.50 -5.04
N GLN A 451 6.73 -9.00 -3.82
CA GLN A 451 7.22 -10.36 -3.55
C GLN A 451 6.20 -11.45 -3.92
N SER A 452 4.91 -11.24 -3.62
CA SER A 452 3.85 -12.21 -3.94
C SER A 452 3.67 -12.39 -5.45
N PHE A 453 3.86 -11.31 -6.22
CA PHE A 453 3.89 -11.36 -7.69
C PHE A 453 5.10 -12.11 -8.23
N LYS A 454 6.30 -11.85 -7.70
CA LYS A 454 7.51 -12.60 -8.08
C LYS A 454 7.38 -14.09 -7.77
N ASP A 455 6.78 -14.44 -6.62
CA ASP A 455 6.47 -15.83 -6.27
C ASP A 455 5.52 -16.46 -7.30
N LEU A 456 4.50 -15.73 -7.77
CA LEU A 456 3.59 -16.21 -8.83
C LEU A 456 4.31 -16.42 -10.17
N GLU A 457 5.11 -15.45 -10.63
CA GLU A 457 5.90 -15.57 -11.86
C GLU A 457 6.85 -16.78 -11.81
N HIS A 458 7.52 -16.97 -10.67
CA HIS A 458 8.40 -18.11 -10.46
C HIS A 458 7.65 -19.44 -10.56
N VAL A 459 6.47 -19.54 -9.93
CA VAL A 459 5.61 -20.73 -10.00
C VAL A 459 5.17 -20.99 -11.45
N ILE A 460 4.76 -19.96 -12.19
CA ILE A 460 4.37 -20.09 -13.61
C ILE A 460 5.54 -20.61 -14.45
N HIS A 461 6.73 -20.04 -14.28
CA HIS A 461 7.92 -20.46 -15.01
C HIS A 461 8.32 -21.91 -14.68
N MET A 462 8.25 -22.31 -13.40
CA MET A 462 8.51 -23.69 -12.97
C MET A 462 7.51 -24.66 -13.61
N ILE A 463 6.21 -24.36 -13.55
CA ILE A 463 5.17 -25.22 -14.14
C ILE A 463 5.35 -25.34 -15.67
N SER A 464 5.72 -24.25 -16.34
CA SER A 464 5.98 -24.28 -17.79
C SER A 464 7.17 -25.17 -18.13
N ASN A 465 8.28 -25.02 -17.42
CA ASN A 465 9.47 -25.84 -17.64
C ASN A 465 9.21 -27.32 -17.37
N GLU A 466 8.57 -27.65 -16.24
CA GLU A 466 8.22 -29.03 -15.89
C GLU A 466 7.29 -29.66 -16.93
N ARG A 467 6.35 -28.88 -17.48
CA ARG A 467 5.48 -29.35 -18.56
C ARG A 467 6.26 -29.67 -19.85
N ASP A 468 7.25 -28.86 -20.18
CA ASP A 468 8.05 -29.02 -21.40
C ASP A 468 9.01 -30.21 -21.30
N ASP A 469 9.53 -30.50 -20.10
CA ASP A 469 10.40 -31.64 -19.80
C ASP A 469 9.64 -32.94 -19.49
N TRP A 470 8.31 -32.88 -19.33
CA TRP A 470 7.49 -34.03 -18.93
C TRP A 470 7.32 -35.07 -20.03
N ASP A 471 7.80 -36.29 -19.77
CA ASP A 471 7.53 -37.48 -20.58
C ASP A 471 6.62 -38.45 -19.80
N PRO A 472 5.40 -38.75 -20.30
CA PRO A 472 4.45 -39.64 -19.63
C PRO A 472 5.00 -41.05 -19.39
N ASP A 473 5.74 -41.61 -20.35
CA ASP A 473 6.20 -43.00 -20.31
C ASP A 473 7.38 -43.17 -19.34
N VAL A 474 8.23 -42.16 -19.23
CA VAL A 474 9.34 -42.13 -18.25
C VAL A 474 8.77 -41.96 -16.84
N THR A 475 7.88 -40.98 -16.65
CA THR A 475 7.28 -40.67 -15.35
C THR A 475 6.47 -41.85 -14.80
N GLN A 476 5.70 -42.53 -15.66
CA GLN A 476 4.93 -43.71 -15.25
C GLN A 476 5.83 -44.85 -14.76
N LYS A 477 6.96 -45.09 -15.44
CA LYS A 477 7.95 -46.10 -15.00
C LYS A 477 8.59 -45.75 -13.66
N GLU A 478 8.88 -44.47 -13.43
CA GLU A 478 9.42 -44.01 -12.16
C GLU A 478 8.41 -44.20 -11.02
N ILE A 479 7.14 -43.84 -11.23
CA ILE A 479 6.06 -44.07 -10.26
C ILE A 479 5.95 -45.55 -9.92
N GLU A 480 5.93 -46.44 -10.92
CA GLU A 480 5.86 -47.88 -10.70
C GLU A 480 7.07 -48.43 -9.93
N ASN A 481 8.27 -47.92 -10.19
CA ASN A 481 9.49 -48.32 -9.47
C ASN A 481 9.44 -47.86 -8.01
N ILE A 482 8.98 -46.64 -7.75
CA ILE A 482 8.82 -46.10 -6.40
C ILE A 482 7.77 -46.90 -5.63
N LEU A 483 6.59 -47.13 -6.21
CA LEU A 483 5.52 -47.91 -5.57
C LEU A 483 5.96 -49.35 -5.24
N LYS A 484 6.76 -49.98 -6.11
CA LYS A 484 7.35 -51.31 -5.83
C LYS A 484 8.36 -51.28 -4.68
N SER A 485 9.13 -50.20 -4.55
CA SER A 485 10.11 -50.03 -3.46
C SER A 485 9.47 -49.73 -2.11
N SER A 486 8.29 -49.11 -2.10
CA SER A 486 7.53 -48.74 -0.88
C SER A 486 6.65 -49.86 -0.32
N MET A 487 6.46 -50.97 -1.07
CA MET A 487 5.70 -52.15 -0.65
C MET A 487 6.56 -53.26 0.01
N ILE A 488 7.87 -53.02 0.18
CA ILE A 488 8.83 -53.88 0.91
C ILE A 488 9.15 -53.20 2.23
#